data_AF-A0A4R0MU09-F1
#
_entry.id   AF-A0A4R0MU09-F1
#
_cell.length_a   1.000
_cell.length_b   1.000
_cell.length_c   1.000
_cell.angle_alpha   90.00
_cell.angle_beta   90.00
_cell.angle_gamma   90.00
#
_symmetry.space_group_name_H-M   'P 1'
#
loop_
_entity.id
_entity.type
_entity.pdbx_description
1 polymer ?
#
loop_
_entity_poly.entity_id
_entity_poly.type
_entity_poly.pdbx_seq_one_letter_code
_entity_poly.pdbx_strand_id
1 'polypeptide(L)' 'MGSLKLYDTNISRASIVAEREYAYLSRSSEQKFLALLNLNRISVQMNGGNLLKKTTRFGPCYQKA' A
#
# COMPACT_ATOMS: atom_id res chain seq x y z
N MET A 1 -8.22 -23.09 -24.43
CA MET A 1 -8.44 -22.18 -23.27
C MET A 1 -7.21 -21.29 -23.15
N GLY A 2 -7.32 -20.00 -23.51
CA GLY A 2 -6.19 -19.07 -23.48
C GLY A 2 -5.95 -18.52 -22.07
N SER A 3 -4.70 -18.42 -21.64
CA SER A 3 -4.35 -17.85 -20.33
C SER A 3 -4.58 -16.34 -20.35
N LEU A 4 -5.44 -15.83 -19.46
CA LEU A 4 -5.56 -14.39 -19.24
C LEU A 4 -4.29 -13.87 -18.56
N LYS A 5 -3.48 -13.10 -19.28
CA LYS A 5 -2.37 -12.35 -18.67
C LYS A 5 -2.94 -11.10 -18.00
N LEU A 6 -2.92 -11.07 -16.67
CA LEU A 6 -3.38 -9.94 -15.85
C LEU A 6 -2.39 -8.77 -15.81
N TYR A 7 -1.12 -9.03 -16.11
CA TYR A 7 -0.06 -8.03 -16.05
C TYR A 7 0.81 -8.10 -17.30
N ASP A 8 1.23 -6.94 -17.80
CA ASP A 8 2.21 -6.85 -18.86
C ASP A 8 3.61 -7.13 -18.28
N THR A 9 4.16 -8.29 -18.63
CA THR A 9 5.50 -8.73 -18.21
C THR A 9 6.61 -8.13 -19.07
N ASN A 10 6.29 -7.39 -20.13
CA ASN A 10 7.28 -6.75 -21.00
C ASN A 10 7.85 -5.48 -20.37
N ILE A 11 7.17 -4.91 -19.38
CA ILE A 11 7.63 -3.71 -18.69
C ILE A 11 8.74 -4.09 -17.71
N SER A 12 9.91 -3.47 -17.87
CA SER A 12 11.03 -3.72 -16.99
C SER A 12 10.73 -3.26 -15.55
N ARG A 13 11.22 -3.99 -14.55
CA ARG A 13 11.11 -3.56 -13.15
C ARG A 13 11.80 -2.20 -12.92
N ALA A 14 12.91 -1.95 -13.62
CA ALA A 14 13.67 -0.71 -13.49
C ALA A 14 12.87 0.51 -13.93
N SER A 15 12.16 0.42 -15.07
CA SER A 15 11.30 1.51 -15.54
C SER A 15 10.15 1.81 -14.59
N ILE A 16 9.54 0.77 -14.00
CA ILE A 16 8.48 0.93 -12.98
C ILE A 16 9.01 1.67 -11.76
N VAL A 17 10.21 1.33 -11.29
CA VAL A 17 10.82 1.99 -10.12
C VAL A 17 11.13 3.45 -10.43
N ALA A 18 11.75 3.72 -11.58
CA ALA A 18 12.09 5.08 -12.00
C ALA A 18 10.86 5.99 -12.14
N GLU A 19 9.80 5.50 -12.76
CA GLU A 19 8.54 6.25 -12.91
C GLU A 19 7.90 6.56 -11.55
N ARG A 20 7.88 5.57 -10.65
CA ARG A 20 7.35 5.76 -9.28
C ARG A 20 8.15 6.79 -8.50
N GLU A 21 9.46 6.75 -8.61
CA GLU A 21 10.35 7.69 -7.92
C GLU A 21 10.16 9.12 -8.45
N TYR A 22 10.14 9.29 -9.78
CA TYR A 22 9.84 10.57 -10.41
C TYR A 22 8.49 11.14 -9.96
N ALA A 23 7.43 10.31 -9.99
CA ALA A 23 6.09 10.70 -9.56
C ALA A 23 5.98 11.00 -8.06
N TYR A 24 6.84 10.40 -7.23
CA TYR A 24 6.92 10.71 -5.81
C TYR A 24 7.66 12.03 -5.59
N LEU A 25 8.80 12.23 -6.24
CA LEU A 25 9.64 13.42 -6.08
C LEU A 25 8.94 14.70 -6.55
N SER A 26 8.08 14.62 -7.58
CA SER A 26 7.31 15.75 -8.10
C SER A 26 6.19 16.25 -7.19
N ARG A 27 5.86 15.52 -6.11
CA ARG A 27 4.79 15.87 -5.17
C ARG A 27 5.29 16.78 -4.05
N SER A 28 4.41 17.67 -3.59
CA SER A 28 4.63 18.43 -2.36
C SER A 28 4.62 17.53 -1.12
N SER A 29 5.18 18.02 -0.01
CA SER A 29 5.17 17.29 1.27
C SER A 29 3.76 16.97 1.75
N GLU A 30 2.80 17.88 1.56
CA GLU A 30 1.40 17.67 1.89
C GLU A 30 0.78 16.55 1.04
N GLN A 31 1.01 16.57 -0.28
CA GLN A 31 0.52 15.54 -1.18
C GLN A 31 1.10 14.16 -0.85
N LYS A 32 2.38 14.09 -0.47
CA LYS A 32 3.02 12.85 0.01
C LYS A 32 2.35 12.34 1.28
N PHE A 33 2.05 13.23 2.23
CA PHE A 33 1.39 12.88 3.48
C PHE A 33 -0.05 12.37 3.25
N LEU A 34 -0.84 13.08 2.45
CA LEU A 34 -2.21 12.66 2.11
C LEU A 34 -2.22 11.32 1.36
N ALA A 35 -1.27 11.09 0.45
CA ALA A 35 -1.13 9.82 -0.24
C ALA A 35 -0.88 8.66 0.74
N LEU A 36 -0.06 8.88 1.78
CA LEU A 36 0.19 7.89 2.82
C LEU A 36 -1.08 7.59 3.64
N LEU A 37 -1.84 8.61 4.03
CA LEU A 37 -3.11 8.42 4.74
C LEU A 37 -4.12 7.62 3.91
N ASN A 38 -4.20 7.92 2.61
CA ASN A 38 -5.08 7.18 1.71
C ASN A 38 -4.64 5.72 1.56
N LEU A 39 -3.32 5.47 1.48
CA LEU A 39 -2.78 4.11 1.44
C LEU A 39 -3.16 3.32 2.70
N ASN A 40 -3.06 3.93 3.88
CA ASN A 40 -3.49 3.31 5.14
C ASN A 40 -4.98 2.98 5.13
N ARG A 41 -5.83 3.91 4.64
CA ARG A 41 -7.27 3.69 4.52
C ARG A 41 -7.59 2.50 3.61
N ILE A 42 -7.02 2.48 2.40
CA ILE A 42 -7.20 1.40 1.42
C ILE A 42 -6.74 0.08 2.04
N SER A 43 -5.61 0.09 2.74
CA SER A 43 -5.07 -1.10 3.37
C SER A 43 -6.00 -1.70 4.44
N VAL A 44 -6.67 -0.87 5.23
CA VAL A 44 -7.66 -1.33 6.21
C VAL A 44 -8.89 -1.89 5.50
N GLN A 45 -9.37 -1.22 4.45
CA GLN A 45 -10.51 -1.69 3.65
C GLN A 45 -10.23 -3.04 3.01
N MET A 46 -9.05 -3.22 2.44
CA MET A 46 -8.61 -4.49 1.85
C MET A 46 -8.42 -5.61 2.88
N ASN A 47 -8.18 -5.26 4.14
CA ASN A 47 -8.04 -6.21 5.25
C ASN A 47 -9.39 -6.44 5.98
N GLY A 48 -10.50 -6.32 5.26
CA GLY A 48 -11.85 -6.54 5.80
C GLY A 48 -12.24 -5.54 6.89
N GLY A 49 -11.71 -4.31 6.84
CA GLY A 49 -11.94 -3.28 7.86
C GLY A 49 -11.04 -3.39 9.09
N ASN A 50 -10.16 -4.38 9.16
CA ASN A 50 -9.25 -4.57 10.28
C ASN A 50 -7.92 -3.83 10.05
N LEU A 51 -7.31 -3.34 11.13
CA LEU A 51 -5.94 -2.82 11.07
C LEU A 51 -4.97 -3.94 10.66
N LEU A 52 -4.03 -3.64 9.75
CA LEU A 52 -2.99 -4.59 9.32
C LEU A 52 -2.12 -5.06 10.49
N LYS A 53 -1.85 -4.16 11.43
CA LYS A 53 -1.26 -4.47 12.72
C LYS A 53 -2.19 -3.93 13.79
N LYS A 54 -2.70 -4.83 14.63
CA LYS A 54 -3.20 -4.42 15.95
C LYS A 54 -2.00 -3.83 16.68
N THR A 55 -2.05 -2.54 17.02
CA THR A 55 -1.11 -1.98 17.97
C THR A 55 -1.32 -2.73 19.27
N THR A 56 -0.46 -3.70 19.56
CA THR A 56 -0.32 -4.26 20.89
C THR A 56 0.28 -3.14 21.73
N ARG A 57 -0.58 -2.23 22.22
CA ARG A 57 -0.18 -1.23 23.22
C ARG A 57 0.23 -1.92 24.54
N PHE A 58 -0.04 -3.21 24.66
CA PHE A 58 0.47 -4.14 25.65
C PHE A 58 0.77 -5.44 24.90
N GLY A 59 1.69 -6.30 25.36
CA GLY A 59 2.02 -7.59 24.73
C GLY A 59 0.81 -8.55 24.57
N PRO A 60 1.00 -9.88 24.52
CA PRO A 60 -0.05 -10.86 24.20
C PRO A 60 -1.29 -10.91 25.15
N CYS A 61 -1.46 -9.94 26.05
CA CYS A 61 -2.45 -9.95 27.12
C CYS A 61 -3.74 -9.14 26.86
N TYR A 62 -3.95 -8.53 25.69
CA TYR A 62 -5.20 -7.82 25.40
C TYR A 62 -5.87 -8.30 24.12
N GLN A 63 -6.36 -9.54 24.18
CA GLN A 63 -7.67 -9.87 23.61
C GLN A 63 -8.66 -10.00 24.77
N LYS A 64 -9.60 -9.07 24.86
CA LYS A 64 -10.90 -9.19 25.54
C LYS A 64 -11.72 -7.97 25.10
N ALA A 65 -12.99 -8.07 24.74
CA ALA A 65 -13.96 -9.16 24.78
C ALA A 65 -14.74 -9.20 23.45
#